data_AF-A0AAV0YD09-F1
#
_entry.id   AF-A0AAV0YD09-F1
#
_cell.length_a   1.000
_cell.length_b   1.000
_cell.length_c   1.000
_cell.angle_alpha   90.00
_cell.angle_beta   90.00
_cell.angle_gamma   90.00
#
_symmetry.space_group_name_H-M   'P 1'
#
loop_
_entity.id
_entity.type
_entity.pdbx_description
1 polymer ?
#
loop_
_entity_poly.entity_id
_entity_poly.type
_entity_poly.pdbx_seq_one_letter_code
_entity_poly.pdbx_strand_id
1 'polypeptide(L)'
;MLSTCHGDQFQNTGKTDRKGNTITKPKMILDYNNTKQGIDVSDQLSSYYNPQRKSLVWYKKVAMELLFGITVVNKVTDKSESVNIQKNISTHFLEQFDRQNGKIQRKRCHAPKKKSQSY
;
A
#
# COMPACT_ATOMS: atom_id res chain seq x y z
N MET A 1 -25.34 8.68 -11.07
CA MET A 1 -24.93 7.27 -10.83
C MET A 1 -25.80 6.40 -11.69
N LEU A 2 -25.23 5.33 -12.23
CA LEU A 2 -25.96 4.33 -13.00
C LEU A 2 -25.90 3.02 -12.22
N SER A 3 -27.03 2.32 -12.11
CA SER A 3 -27.09 1.00 -11.51
C SER A 3 -28.14 0.15 -12.19
N THR A 4 -27.86 -1.14 -12.29
CA THR A 4 -28.75 -2.15 -12.87
C THR A 4 -29.55 -2.92 -11.81
N CYS A 5 -29.20 -2.78 -10.53
CA CYS A 5 -29.79 -3.56 -9.43
C CYS A 5 -30.60 -2.73 -8.42
N HIS A 6 -30.50 -1.40 -8.44
CA HIS A 6 -31.23 -0.53 -7.51
C HIS A 6 -32.43 0.13 -8.20
N GLY A 7 -33.60 0.12 -7.52
CA GLY A 7 -34.78 0.89 -7.93
C GLY A 7 -34.78 2.32 -7.37
N ASP A 8 -35.90 3.02 -7.50
CA ASP A 8 -36.10 4.42 -7.07
C ASP A 8 -36.32 4.59 -5.55
N GLN A 9 -35.65 3.76 -4.74
CA GLN A 9 -35.84 3.78 -3.30
C GLN A 9 -34.95 4.83 -2.63
N PHE A 10 -35.53 5.59 -1.71
CA PHE A 10 -34.82 6.50 -0.82
C PHE A 10 -34.64 5.87 0.56
N GLN A 11 -33.47 6.05 1.15
CA GLN A 11 -33.14 5.57 2.48
C GLN A 11 -32.62 6.72 3.35
N ASN A 12 -33.01 6.66 4.62
CA ASN A 12 -32.58 7.60 5.63
C ASN A 12 -31.10 7.36 5.99
N THR A 13 -30.28 8.41 5.99
CA THR A 13 -28.84 8.28 6.24
C THR A 13 -28.47 8.26 7.73
N GLY A 14 -29.45 8.36 8.64
CA GLY A 14 -29.22 8.51 10.08
C GLY A 14 -28.56 9.84 10.46
N LYS A 15 -28.48 10.79 9.52
CA LYS A 15 -27.89 12.12 9.70
C LYS A 15 -28.98 13.17 9.61
N THR A 16 -28.87 14.21 10.41
CA THR A 16 -29.76 15.35 10.39
C THR A 16 -29.04 16.56 9.78
N ASP A 17 -29.80 17.39 9.07
CA ASP A 17 -29.35 18.71 8.66
C ASP A 17 -29.24 19.63 9.89
N ARG A 18 -28.58 20.77 9.75
CA ARG A 18 -28.46 21.81 10.77
C ARG A 18 -29.82 22.27 11.33
N LYS A 19 -30.90 22.11 10.54
CA LYS A 19 -32.28 22.41 10.92
C LYS A 19 -33.01 21.27 11.63
N GLY A 20 -32.34 20.13 11.88
CA GLY A 20 -32.93 18.95 12.53
C GLY A 20 -33.70 18.02 11.59
N ASN A 21 -33.88 18.40 10.32
CA ASN A 21 -34.54 17.56 9.32
C ASN A 21 -33.68 16.35 8.98
N THR A 22 -34.32 15.19 8.82
CA THR A 22 -33.58 13.98 8.49
C THR A 22 -33.17 13.97 7.02
N ILE A 23 -31.89 13.65 6.77
CA ILE A 23 -31.34 13.59 5.42
C ILE A 23 -31.65 12.21 4.83
N THR A 24 -32.42 12.21 3.75
CA THR A 24 -32.67 11.03 2.92
C THR A 24 -31.81 11.10 1.67
N LYS A 25 -31.29 9.95 1.24
CA LYS A 25 -30.56 9.81 -0.03
C LYS A 25 -31.06 8.58 -0.78
N PRO A 26 -30.96 8.56 -2.11
CA PRO A 26 -31.21 7.35 -2.88
C PRO A 26 -30.37 6.19 -2.35
N LYS A 27 -31.00 5.03 -2.16
CA LYS A 27 -30.37 3.82 -1.64
C LYS A 27 -29.11 3.44 -2.43
N MET A 28 -29.19 3.55 -3.76
CA MET A 28 -28.06 3.33 -4.68
C MET A 28 -26.79 4.11 -4.31
N ILE A 29 -26.94 5.35 -3.85
CA ILE A 29 -25.81 6.21 -3.50
C ILE A 29 -25.18 5.77 -2.17
N LEU A 30 -26.00 5.29 -1.22
CA LEU A 30 -25.51 4.79 0.05
C LEU A 30 -24.76 3.48 -0.14
N ASP A 31 -25.35 2.55 -0.88
CA ASP A 31 -24.75 1.26 -1.16
C ASP A 31 -23.43 1.43 -1.91
N TYR A 32 -23.37 2.29 -2.93
CA TYR A 32 -22.10 2.61 -3.58
C TYR A 32 -21.05 3.19 -2.63
N ASN A 33 -21.43 4.15 -1.78
CA ASN A 33 -20.48 4.75 -0.86
C ASN A 33 -19.98 3.76 0.20
N ASN A 34 -20.78 2.78 0.58
CA ASN A 34 -20.37 1.71 1.47
C ASN A 34 -19.38 0.76 0.77
N THR A 35 -19.64 0.38 -0.48
CA THR A 35 -18.81 -0.61 -1.19
C THR A 35 -17.52 -0.03 -1.77
N LYS A 36 -17.51 1.26 -2.16
CA LYS A 36 -16.34 1.86 -2.83
C LYS A 36 -15.10 1.99 -1.93
N GLN A 37 -15.29 2.02 -0.61
CA GLN A 37 -14.22 2.30 0.37
C GLN A 37 -13.11 1.24 0.40
N GLY A 38 -13.37 0.02 -0.09
CA GLY A 38 -12.41 -1.08 -0.02
C GLY A 38 -11.09 -0.79 -0.75
N ILE A 39 -11.16 -0.15 -1.92
CA ILE A 39 -9.97 0.18 -2.71
C ILE A 39 -9.13 1.23 -1.96
N ASP A 40 -9.77 2.30 -1.49
CA ASP A 40 -9.10 3.39 -0.76
C ASP A 40 -8.38 2.88 0.48
N VAL A 41 -9.00 1.95 1.23
CA VAL A 41 -8.40 1.34 2.43
C VAL A 41 -7.20 0.45 2.05
N SER A 42 -7.30 -0.34 0.98
CA SER A 42 -6.19 -1.20 0.54
C SER A 42 -4.98 -0.38 0.06
N ASP A 43 -5.22 0.71 -0.66
CA ASP A 43 -4.19 1.62 -1.16
C ASP A 43 -3.53 2.39 0.01
N GLN A 44 -4.34 2.82 0.98
CA GLN A 44 -3.85 3.44 2.20
C GLN A 44 -2.95 2.48 3.00
N LEU A 45 -3.34 1.22 3.14
CA LEU A 45 -2.53 0.19 3.82
C LEU A 45 -1.23 -0.11 3.08
N SER A 46 -1.26 -0.21 1.74
CA SER A 46 -0.05 -0.38 0.92
C SER A 46 0.90 0.81 1.09
N SER A 47 0.36 2.03 1.09
CA SER A 47 1.11 3.29 1.17
C SER A 47 1.81 3.51 2.52
N TYR A 48 1.18 3.16 3.63
CA TYR A 48 1.74 3.42 4.97
C TYR A 48 3.05 2.67 5.25
N TYR A 49 3.20 1.45 4.72
CA TYR A 49 4.36 0.59 4.97
C TYR A 49 4.97 0.06 3.67
N ASN A 50 5.14 0.93 2.66
CA ASN A 50 5.68 0.55 1.37
C ASN A 50 7.23 0.39 1.42
N PRO A 51 7.79 -0.80 1.14
CA PRO A 51 9.24 -1.00 1.07
C PRO A 51 9.85 -0.60 -0.30
N GLN A 52 9.08 0.01 -1.20
CA GLN A 52 9.56 0.43 -2.51
C GLN A 52 10.70 1.45 -2.41
N ARG A 53 11.78 1.21 -3.16
CA ARG A 53 12.95 2.11 -3.25
C ARG A 53 13.13 2.65 -4.66
N LYS A 54 13.85 3.78 -4.76
CA LYS A 54 14.24 4.36 -6.06
C LYS A 54 15.07 3.33 -6.83
N SER A 55 14.53 2.86 -7.94
CA SER A 55 15.20 1.97 -8.88
C SER A 55 15.02 2.49 -10.30
N LEU A 56 16.07 2.35 -11.12
CA LEU A 56 16.03 2.64 -12.56
C LEU A 56 15.32 1.54 -13.34
N VAL A 57 15.08 0.40 -12.71
CA VAL A 57 14.58 -0.81 -13.35
C VAL A 57 13.10 -0.99 -13.02
N TRP A 58 12.22 -0.79 -13.99
CA TRP A 58 10.77 -0.71 -13.80
C TRP A 58 10.15 -2.03 -13.27
N TYR A 59 10.61 -3.18 -13.76
CA TYR A 59 10.06 -4.48 -13.35
C TYR A 59 10.25 -4.76 -11.86
N LYS A 60 11.30 -4.18 -11.24
CA LYS A 60 11.54 -4.30 -9.79
C LYS A 60 10.48 -3.56 -8.99
N LYS A 61 9.99 -2.42 -9.49
CA LYS A 61 8.88 -1.68 -8.85
C LYS A 61 7.60 -2.49 -8.90
N VAL A 62 7.27 -3.04 -10.08
CA VAL A 62 6.09 -3.89 -10.26
C VAL A 62 6.13 -5.13 -9.36
N ALA A 63 7.29 -5.79 -9.25
CA ALA A 63 7.45 -6.94 -8.37
C ALA A 63 7.25 -6.57 -6.88
N MET A 64 7.70 -5.40 -6.43
CA MET A 64 7.48 -4.94 -5.06
C MET A 64 6.01 -4.63 -4.80
N GLU A 65 5.32 -3.99 -5.75
CA GLU A 65 3.89 -3.70 -5.61
C GLU A 65 3.05 -4.99 -5.59
N LEU A 66 3.41 -5.98 -6.40
CA LEU A 66 2.74 -7.29 -6.39
C LEU A 66 2.93 -8.01 -5.04
N LEU A 67 4.14 -8.01 -4.50
CA LEU A 67 4.43 -8.68 -3.24
C LEU A 67 3.81 -7.93 -2.05
N PHE A 68 4.12 -6.65 -1.88
CA PHE A 68 3.72 -5.90 -0.69
C PHE A 68 2.34 -5.26 -0.80
N GLY A 69 1.98 -4.74 -1.98
CA GLY A 69 0.69 -4.07 -2.20
C GLY A 69 -0.49 -5.04 -2.32
N ILE A 70 -0.26 -6.28 -2.75
CA ILE A 70 -1.33 -7.28 -2.89
C ILE A 70 -1.22 -8.36 -1.81
N THR A 71 -0.11 -9.10 -1.73
CA THR A 71 -0.07 -10.29 -0.85
C THR A 71 -0.05 -9.94 0.64
N VAL A 72 0.69 -8.91 1.02
CA VAL A 72 0.78 -8.48 2.42
C VAL A 72 -0.51 -7.77 2.85
N VAL A 73 -1.06 -6.89 2.00
CA VAL A 73 -2.34 -6.21 2.28
C VAL A 73 -3.48 -7.21 2.43
N ASN A 74 -3.64 -8.18 1.52
CA ASN A 74 -4.67 -9.22 1.63
C ASN A 74 -4.55 -10.00 2.94
N LYS A 75 -3.32 -10.36 3.34
CA LYS A 75 -3.08 -11.07 4.61
C LYS A 75 -3.46 -10.23 5.83
N VAL A 76 -3.30 -8.91 5.75
CA VAL A 76 -3.66 -7.96 6.81
C VAL A 76 -5.17 -7.75 6.87
N THR A 77 -5.84 -7.66 5.72
CA THR A 77 -7.30 -7.57 5.65
C THR A 77 -7.96 -8.81 6.25
N ASP A 78 -7.42 -10.01 5.99
CA ASP A 78 -7.94 -11.27 6.54
C ASP A 78 -7.73 -11.41 8.05
N LYS A 79 -6.69 -10.78 8.61
CA LYS A 79 -6.37 -10.81 10.04
C LYS A 79 -6.38 -9.39 10.58
N SER A 80 -7.53 -8.98 11.12
CA SER A 80 -7.85 -7.63 11.65
C SER A 80 -6.83 -7.00 12.62
N GLU A 81 -5.87 -7.73 13.18
CA GLU A 81 -4.80 -7.21 14.08
C GLU A 81 -3.41 -7.07 13.42
N SER A 82 -3.28 -7.26 12.11
CA SER A 82 -1.98 -7.52 11.47
C SER A 82 -1.21 -6.30 10.97
N VAL A 83 -1.68 -5.08 11.25
CA VAL A 83 -0.98 -3.86 10.78
C VAL A 83 0.45 -3.78 11.35
N ASN A 84 0.64 -4.24 12.59
CA ASN A 84 1.97 -4.37 13.21
C ASN A 84 2.85 -5.43 12.51
N ILE A 85 2.23 -6.47 11.96
CA ILE A 85 2.94 -7.54 11.23
C ILE A 85 3.40 -7.00 9.88
N GLN A 86 2.55 -6.28 9.14
CA GLN A 86 2.94 -5.61 7.90
C GLN A 86 4.10 -4.66 8.12
N LYS A 87 4.02 -3.82 9.16
CA LYS A 87 5.09 -2.90 9.53
C LYS A 87 6.40 -3.65 9.78
N ASN A 88 6.38 -4.71 10.58
CA ASN A 88 7.57 -5.50 10.90
C ASN A 88 8.17 -6.21 9.68
N ILE A 89 7.34 -6.72 8.78
CA ILE A 89 7.78 -7.36 7.54
C ILE A 89 8.46 -6.34 6.61
N SER A 90 7.83 -5.19 6.40
CA SER A 90 8.39 -4.13 5.56
C SER A 90 9.68 -3.55 6.13
N THR A 91 9.77 -3.28 7.43
CA THR A 91 11.00 -2.76 8.05
C THR A 91 12.13 -3.78 8.00
N HIS A 92 11.87 -5.05 8.33
CA HIS A 92 12.88 -6.10 8.25
C HIS A 92 13.37 -6.31 6.82
N PHE A 93 12.46 -6.31 5.83
CA PHE A 93 12.85 -6.42 4.42
C PHE A 93 13.77 -5.25 3.98
N LEU A 94 13.42 -4.02 4.37
CA LEU A 94 14.22 -2.83 4.08
C LEU A 94 15.62 -2.91 4.69
N GLU A 95 15.73 -3.31 5.95
CA GLU A 95 17.02 -3.49 6.63
C GLU A 95 17.89 -4.54 5.94
N GLN A 96 17.32 -5.68 5.55
CA GLN A 96 18.05 -6.73 4.85
C GLN A 96 18.51 -6.25 3.47
N PHE A 97 17.64 -5.54 2.75
CA PHE A 97 17.95 -4.99 1.44
C PHE A 97 19.10 -3.96 1.52
N ASP A 98 19.04 -3.03 2.48
CA ASP A 98 20.08 -2.02 2.68
C ASP A 98 21.41 -2.64 3.13
N ARG A 99 21.36 -3.70 3.96
CA ARG A 99 22.55 -4.47 4.37
C ARG A 99 23.23 -5.15 3.17
N GLN A 100 22.45 -5.68 2.22
CA GLN A 100 22.98 -6.27 1.00
C GLN A 100 23.60 -5.21 0.08
N ASN A 101 22.93 -4.07 -0.13
CA ASN A 101 23.45 -2.98 -0.95
C ASN A 101 24.72 -2.33 -0.35
N GLY A 102 24.77 -2.15 0.97
CA GLY A 102 25.96 -1.65 1.66
C GLY A 102 27.17 -2.58 1.53
N LYS A 103 26.95 -3.90 1.54
CA LYS A 103 28.00 -4.90 1.26
C LYS A 103 28.47 -4.83 -0.19
N ILE A 104 27.56 -4.63 -1.15
CA ILE A 104 27.91 -4.49 -2.58
C ILE A 104 28.75 -3.24 -2.84
N GLN A 105 28.42 -2.09 -2.21
CA GLN A 105 29.23 -0.88 -2.33
C GLN A 105 30.63 -1.05 -1.71
N ARG A 106 30.73 -1.60 -0.49
CA ARG A 106 32.02 -1.87 0.16
C ARG A 106 32.92 -2.80 -0.65
N LYS A 107 32.36 -3.80 -1.35
CA LYS A 107 33.11 -4.66 -2.27
C LYS A 107 33.65 -3.94 -3.50
N ARG A 108 32.96 -2.90 -4.02
CA ARG A 108 33.45 -2.07 -5.14
C ARG A 108 34.59 -1.13 -4.73
N CYS A 109 34.63 -0.72 -3.46
CA CYS A 109 35.65 0.21 -2.95
C CYS A 109 37.03 -0.44 -2.72
N HIS A 110 37.15 -1.77 -2.80
CA HIS A 110 38.44 -2.46 -2.73
C HIS A 110 38.95 -2.84 -4.13
N ALA A 111 39.42 -1.83 -4.88
CA ALA A 111 40.31 -2.08 -6.00
C ALA A 111 41.72 -2.41 -5.46
N PRO A 112 42.42 -3.44 -5.98
CA PRO A 112 43.79 -3.74 -5.57
C PRO A 112 44.70 -2.58 -6.00
N LYS A 113 45.43 -2.00 -5.03
CA LYS A 113 46.47 -1.00 -5.31
C LYS A 113 47.52 -1.66 -6.23
N LYS A 114 47.65 -1.19 -7.47
CA LYS A 114 48.77 -1.57 -8.35
C LYS A 114 50.07 -1.18 -7.64
N LYS A 115 50.91 -2.17 -7.29
CA LYS A 115 52.28 -1.92 -6.84
C LYS A 115 53.04 -1.36 -8.05
N SER A 116 53.45 -0.10 -7.99
CA SER A 116 54.40 0.48 -8.94
C SER A 116 55.76 -0.18 -8.71
N GLN A 117 56.19 -1.02 -9.64
CA GLN A 117 57.60 -1.38 -9.76
C GLN A 117 58.32 -0.18 -10.39
N SER A 118 59.18 0.49 -9.62
CA SER A 118 60.16 1.40 -10.19
C SER A 118 61.33 0.55 -10.68
N TYR A 119 61.68 0.71 -11.96
CA TYR A 119 63.00 0.34 -12.49
C TYR A 119 64.04 1.34 -12.01
#